data_AF-A0A948PPR6-F1
#
_entry.id   AF-A0A948PPR6-F1
#
_cell.length_a   1.000
_cell.length_b   1.000
_cell.length_c   1.000
_cell.angle_alpha   90.00
_cell.angle_beta   90.00
_cell.angle_gamma   90.00
#
_symmetry.space_group_name_H-M   'P 1'
#
loop_
_entity.id
_entity.type
_entity.pdbx_description
1 polymer ?
#
loop_
_entity_poly.entity_id
_entity_poly.type
_entity_poly.pdbx_seq_one_letter_code
_entity_poly.pdbx_strand_id
1 'polypeptide(L)'
;QALAAVLGGTQSLHTNSLDETYALPSEEAVTIALRTQQIIAHESGVVNTIDPLGGAYFVEKLTEEVETEARDYIRKIDDMGGMVKAIEMGFPQREIIDSAYAYQKAVEKKEKIIVGVNAFTSEHDEIPLLNIDDSAARQHLNRLQDVRRTRNAARVKALLSDLKKAAEDEVNLMPVILDCVKSYATLGEIIGTLKDVYGEYEEPITF
;
A
#
# COMPACT_ATOMS: atom_id res chain seq x y z
N GLN A 1 -0.21 4.62 17.61
CA GLN A 1 -0.12 3.64 16.50
C GLN A 1 1.28 3.05 16.40
N ALA A 2 2.34 3.86 16.17
CA ALA A 2 3.72 3.38 16.11
C ALA A 2 4.13 2.48 17.28
N LEU A 3 3.84 2.91 18.51
CA LEU A 3 4.14 2.12 19.72
C LEU A 3 3.42 0.76 19.73
N ALA A 4 2.16 0.71 19.31
CA ALA A 4 1.42 -0.55 19.24
C ALA A 4 2.05 -1.52 18.22
N ALA A 5 2.52 -1.01 17.08
CA ALA A 5 3.22 -1.82 16.08
C ALA A 5 4.56 -2.38 16.62
N VAL A 6 5.31 -1.59 17.39
CA VAL A 6 6.55 -2.03 18.04
C VAL A 6 6.27 -3.09 19.11
N LEU A 7 5.26 -2.86 19.96
CA LEU A 7 4.87 -3.82 21.00
C LEU A 7 4.32 -5.13 20.39
N GLY A 8 3.64 -5.05 19.26
CA GLY A 8 3.21 -6.22 18.48
C GLY A 8 4.34 -6.94 17.72
N GLY A 9 5.59 -6.46 17.82
CA GLY A 9 6.75 -7.13 17.26
C GLY A 9 6.86 -7.04 15.74
N THR A 10 6.45 -5.94 15.11
CA THR A 10 6.65 -5.74 13.66
C THR A 10 8.13 -5.73 13.25
N GLN A 11 8.44 -6.22 12.04
CA GLN A 11 9.81 -6.24 11.49
C GLN A 11 10.18 -4.95 10.74
N SER A 12 9.18 -4.19 10.30
CA SER A 12 9.35 -2.89 9.64
C SER A 12 8.18 -1.99 10.00
N LEU A 13 8.42 -0.68 10.06
CA LEU A 13 7.42 0.29 10.46
C LEU A 13 7.51 1.54 9.60
N HIS A 14 6.37 1.94 9.04
CA HIS A 14 6.17 3.27 8.51
C HIS A 14 5.36 4.09 9.52
N THR A 15 5.76 5.33 9.75
CA THR A 15 5.03 6.31 10.53
C THR A 15 4.56 7.40 9.58
N ASN A 16 3.25 7.63 9.54
CA ASN A 16 2.67 8.67 8.70
C ASN A 16 3.09 10.04 9.22
N SER A 17 3.10 11.01 8.31
CA SER A 17 3.41 12.40 8.61
C SER A 17 2.16 13.17 9.03
N LEU A 18 2.34 14.34 9.66
CA LEU A 18 1.21 15.16 10.13
C LEU A 18 0.33 15.72 9.00
N ASP A 19 0.90 15.83 7.80
CA ASP A 19 0.31 16.40 6.58
C ASP A 19 -0.33 15.34 5.66
N GLU A 20 -0.46 14.09 6.14
CA GLU A 20 -0.98 12.92 5.40
C GLU A 20 -2.31 13.18 4.67
N THR A 21 -3.21 13.95 5.29
CA THR A 21 -4.54 14.24 4.71
C THR A 21 -4.53 15.40 3.72
N TYR A 22 -3.41 16.09 3.54
CA TYR A 22 -3.30 17.28 2.71
C TYR A 22 -2.42 17.08 1.47
N ALA A 23 -1.23 16.51 1.63
CA ALA A 23 -0.27 16.34 0.55
C ALA A 23 0.68 15.18 0.84
N LEU A 24 1.55 14.89 -0.13
CA LEU A 24 2.71 14.07 0.16
C LEU A 24 3.59 14.76 1.21
N PRO A 25 4.28 13.99 2.07
CA PRO A 25 4.98 14.54 3.22
C PRO A 25 6.04 15.59 2.89
N SER A 26 6.00 16.73 3.59
CA SER A 26 7.08 17.71 3.61
C SER A 26 8.29 17.20 4.41
N GLU A 27 9.48 17.79 4.20
CA GLU A 27 10.71 17.37 4.90
C GLU A 27 10.59 17.48 6.43
N GLU A 28 9.94 18.54 6.91
CA GLU A 28 9.67 18.74 8.34
C GLU A 28 8.74 17.66 8.89
N ALA A 29 7.63 17.39 8.18
CA ALA A 29 6.65 16.40 8.61
C ALA A 29 7.23 14.97 8.61
N VAL A 30 8.02 14.60 7.58
CA VAL A 30 8.77 13.32 7.54
C VAL A 30 9.79 13.24 8.68
N THR A 31 10.45 14.34 9.01
CA THR A 31 11.41 14.36 10.11
C THR A 31 10.71 14.04 11.44
N ILE A 32 9.53 14.61 11.69
CA ILE A 32 8.73 14.29 12.88
C ILE A 32 8.31 12.81 12.88
N ALA A 33 7.86 12.29 11.74
CA ALA A 33 7.51 10.88 11.61
C ALA A 33 8.70 9.96 11.93
N LEU A 34 9.90 10.27 11.43
CA LEU A 34 11.13 9.53 11.73
C LEU A 34 11.54 9.63 13.20
N ARG A 35 11.50 10.85 13.77
CA ARG A 35 11.83 11.09 15.18
C ARG A 35 10.89 10.34 16.11
N THR A 36 9.61 10.18 15.74
CA THR A 36 8.65 9.36 16.50
C THR A 36 9.15 7.92 16.65
N GLN A 37 9.66 7.29 15.57
CA GLN A 37 10.24 5.95 15.65
C GLN A 37 11.51 5.93 16.50
N GLN A 38 12.38 6.93 16.34
CA GLN A 38 13.66 7.02 17.07
C GLN A 38 13.45 7.21 18.58
N ILE A 39 12.49 8.02 19.00
CA ILE A 39 12.12 8.20 20.41
C ILE A 39 11.62 6.87 20.98
N ILE A 40 10.75 6.15 20.26
CA ILE A 40 10.30 4.82 20.70
C ILE A 40 11.49 3.86 20.82
N ALA A 41 12.38 3.84 19.82
CA ALA A 41 13.52 2.93 19.79
C ALA A 41 14.58 3.22 20.87
N HIS A 42 14.86 4.50 21.17
CA HIS A 42 16.01 4.89 21.97
C HIS A 42 15.67 5.46 23.36
N GLU A 43 14.46 6.00 23.55
CA GLU A 43 14.10 6.71 24.78
C GLU A 43 12.98 6.01 25.57
N SER A 44 12.08 5.29 24.89
CA SER A 44 10.90 4.71 25.57
C SER A 44 11.20 3.46 26.41
N GLY A 45 12.33 2.78 26.16
CA GLY A 45 12.73 1.56 26.86
C GLY A 45 11.95 0.29 26.48
N VAL A 46 10.93 0.38 25.61
CA VAL A 46 10.08 -0.77 25.24
C VAL A 46 10.82 -1.86 24.45
N VAL A 47 11.96 -1.52 23.87
CA VAL A 47 12.83 -2.47 23.13
C VAL A 47 13.67 -3.37 24.04
N ASN A 48 13.71 -3.08 25.36
CA ASN A 48 14.56 -3.80 26.30
C ASN A 48 14.00 -5.17 26.72
N THR A 49 12.76 -5.50 26.35
CA THR A 49 12.10 -6.76 26.70
C THR A 49 11.30 -7.25 25.51
N ILE A 50 11.44 -8.55 25.21
CA ILE A 50 10.68 -9.21 24.15
C ILE A 50 9.25 -9.40 24.64
N ASP A 51 8.28 -9.02 23.81
CA ASP A 51 6.85 -9.12 24.10
C ASP A 51 6.49 -8.63 25.52
N PRO A 52 6.69 -7.33 25.82
CA PRO A 52 6.49 -6.80 27.17
C PRO A 52 5.01 -6.80 27.61
N LEU A 53 4.07 -7.09 26.70
CA LEU A 53 2.65 -7.25 27.00
C LEU A 53 2.25 -8.70 27.29
N GLY A 54 3.17 -9.65 27.07
CA GLY A 54 2.93 -11.07 27.33
C GLY A 54 2.51 -11.34 28.78
N GLY A 55 1.46 -12.13 28.94
CA GLY A 55 0.84 -12.46 30.21
C GLY A 55 -0.14 -11.40 30.75
N ALA A 56 -0.31 -10.26 30.08
CA ALA A 56 -1.35 -9.30 30.44
C ALA A 56 -2.73 -9.90 30.12
N TYR A 57 -3.49 -10.29 31.15
CA TYR A 57 -4.79 -10.98 31.00
C TYR A 57 -5.72 -10.37 29.93
N PHE A 58 -5.82 -9.05 29.88
CA PHE A 58 -6.65 -8.36 28.90
C PHE A 58 -6.13 -8.53 27.47
N VAL A 59 -4.82 -8.39 27.26
CA VAL A 59 -4.19 -8.54 25.94
C VAL A 59 -4.28 -9.99 25.49
N GLU A 60 -3.97 -10.94 26.36
CA GLU A 60 -4.06 -12.37 26.04
C GLU A 60 -5.48 -12.80 25.64
N LYS A 61 -6.49 -12.34 26.39
CA LYS A 61 -7.90 -12.61 26.06
C LYS A 61 -8.30 -12.00 24.71
N LEU A 62 -7.89 -10.76 24.43
CA LEU A 62 -8.16 -10.12 23.14
C LEU A 62 -7.41 -10.82 21.99
N THR A 63 -6.19 -11.29 22.23
CA THR A 63 -5.42 -12.06 21.25
C THR A 63 -6.15 -13.35 20.87
N GLU A 64 -6.67 -14.09 21.85
CA GLU A 64 -7.45 -15.32 21.63
C GLU A 64 -8.78 -15.05 20.89
N GLU A 65 -9.48 -13.97 21.26
CA GLU A 65 -10.72 -13.56 20.60
C GLU A 65 -10.49 -13.21 19.12
N VAL A 66 -9.48 -12.38 18.83
CA VAL A 66 -9.11 -12.01 17.45
C VAL A 66 -8.66 -13.22 16.65
N GLU A 67 -7.88 -14.14 17.24
CA GLU A 67 -7.47 -15.39 16.57
C GLU A 67 -8.69 -16.24 16.21
N THR A 68 -9.64 -16.40 17.13
CA THR A 68 -10.84 -17.21 16.92
C THR A 68 -11.69 -16.63 15.80
N GLU A 69 -12.01 -15.33 15.87
CA GLU A 69 -12.81 -14.64 14.86
C GLU A 69 -12.13 -14.63 13.49
N ALA A 70 -10.81 -14.39 13.43
CA ALA A 70 -10.06 -14.43 12.18
C ALA A 70 -10.08 -15.83 11.55
N ARG A 71 -9.94 -16.89 12.36
CA ARG A 71 -10.02 -18.28 11.88
C ARG A 71 -11.42 -18.63 11.35
N ASP A 72 -12.48 -18.17 12.01
CA ASP A 72 -13.85 -18.32 11.50
C ASP A 72 -14.02 -17.61 10.16
N TYR A 73 -13.45 -16.41 10.03
CA TYR A 73 -13.52 -15.64 8.80
C TYR A 73 -12.74 -16.29 7.65
N ILE A 74 -11.56 -16.85 7.94
CA ILE A 74 -10.77 -17.63 6.97
C ILE A 74 -11.58 -18.85 6.50
N ARG A 75 -12.20 -19.60 7.43
CA ARG A 75 -13.07 -20.74 7.08
C ARG A 75 -14.22 -20.32 6.17
N LYS A 76 -14.89 -19.20 6.47
CA LYS A 76 -15.96 -18.65 5.61
C LYS A 76 -15.46 -18.38 4.19
N ILE A 77 -14.23 -17.85 4.03
CA ILE A 77 -13.63 -17.59 2.71
C ILE A 77 -13.26 -18.91 2.01
N ASP A 78 -12.74 -19.89 2.74
CA ASP A 78 -12.41 -21.21 2.19
C ASP A 78 -13.68 -21.94 1.71
N ASP A 79 -14.79 -21.85 2.44
CA ASP A 79 -16.10 -22.40 2.06
C ASP A 79 -16.69 -21.72 0.80
N MET A 80 -16.35 -20.46 0.53
CA MET A 80 -16.65 -19.77 -0.73
C MET A 80 -15.79 -20.24 -1.91
N GLY A 81 -14.80 -21.12 -1.65
CA GLY A 81 -13.86 -21.64 -2.63
C GLY A 81 -12.58 -20.82 -2.75
N GLY A 82 -12.21 -20.09 -1.69
CA GLY A 82 -10.94 -19.38 -1.54
C GLY A 82 -10.99 -17.90 -1.91
N MET A 83 -9.92 -17.17 -1.57
CA MET A 83 -9.86 -15.71 -1.69
C MET A 83 -10.09 -15.21 -3.12
N VAL A 84 -9.57 -15.90 -4.14
CA VAL A 84 -9.75 -15.49 -5.56
C VAL A 84 -11.23 -15.47 -5.92
N LYS A 85 -11.98 -16.54 -5.62
CA LYS A 85 -13.43 -16.58 -5.86
C LYS A 85 -14.18 -15.58 -5.01
N ALA A 86 -13.77 -15.38 -3.76
CA ALA A 86 -14.37 -14.37 -2.90
C ALA A 86 -14.23 -12.96 -3.48
N ILE A 87 -13.07 -12.62 -4.07
CA ILE A 87 -12.83 -11.35 -4.78
C ILE A 87 -13.70 -11.26 -6.04
N GLU A 88 -13.81 -12.32 -6.83
CA GLU A 88 -14.69 -12.37 -8.02
C GLU A 88 -16.16 -12.17 -7.65
N MET A 89 -16.57 -12.62 -6.46
CA MET A 89 -17.91 -12.40 -5.91
C MET A 89 -18.09 -11.02 -5.25
N GLY A 90 -17.04 -10.20 -5.17
CA GLY A 90 -17.07 -8.89 -4.52
C GLY A 90 -17.21 -8.94 -2.99
N PHE A 91 -16.99 -10.09 -2.36
CA PHE A 91 -17.24 -10.29 -0.94
C PHE A 91 -16.35 -9.41 -0.04
N PRO A 92 -15.01 -9.40 -0.18
CA PRO A 92 -14.15 -8.52 0.62
C PRO A 92 -14.47 -7.04 0.43
N GLN A 93 -14.74 -6.61 -0.81
CA GLN A 93 -15.06 -5.23 -1.13
C GLN A 93 -16.33 -4.77 -0.42
N ARG A 94 -17.38 -5.60 -0.43
CA ARG A 94 -18.63 -5.31 0.27
C ARG A 94 -18.44 -5.20 1.78
N GLU A 95 -17.73 -6.14 2.40
CA GLU A 95 -17.48 -6.12 3.84
C GLU A 95 -16.67 -4.88 4.28
N ILE A 96 -15.70 -4.46 3.46
CA ILE A 96 -14.95 -3.22 3.67
C ILE A 96 -15.86 -1.99 3.56
N ILE A 97 -16.73 -1.93 2.55
CA ILE A 97 -17.66 -0.81 2.35
C ILE A 97 -18.68 -0.73 3.49
N ASP A 98 -19.27 -1.86 3.89
CA ASP A 98 -20.25 -1.93 4.97
C ASP A 98 -19.62 -1.47 6.31
N SER A 99 -18.38 -1.89 6.59
CA SER A 99 -17.60 -1.45 7.75
C SER A 99 -17.26 0.05 7.70
N ALA A 100 -16.80 0.55 6.54
CA ALA A 100 -16.50 1.96 6.34
C ALA A 100 -17.75 2.85 6.50
N TYR A 101 -18.89 2.40 5.99
CA TYR A 101 -20.17 3.11 6.13
C TYR A 101 -20.66 3.14 7.57
N ALA A 102 -20.56 2.02 8.30
CA ALA A 102 -20.87 1.96 9.71
C ALA A 102 -19.96 2.89 10.53
N TYR A 103 -18.65 2.91 10.23
CA TYR A 103 -17.69 3.81 10.85
C TYR A 103 -18.07 5.28 10.61
N GLN A 104 -18.36 5.65 9.35
CA GLN A 104 -18.74 7.00 8.98
C GLN A 104 -20.01 7.46 9.73
N LYS A 105 -21.02 6.60 9.80
CA LYS A 105 -22.23 6.86 10.59
C LYS A 105 -21.93 7.07 12.07
N ALA A 106 -21.06 6.26 12.66
CA ALA A 106 -20.69 6.39 14.08
C ALA A 106 -19.96 7.72 14.34
N VAL A 107 -19.13 8.19 13.39
CA VAL A 107 -18.46 9.50 13.46
C VAL A 107 -19.48 10.63 13.35
N GLU A 108 -20.42 10.56 12.40
CA GLU A 108 -21.46 11.58 12.22
C GLU A 108 -22.39 11.70 13.43
N LYS A 109 -22.76 10.56 14.02
CA LYS A 109 -23.55 10.49 15.25
C LYS A 109 -22.77 10.85 16.52
N LYS A 110 -21.46 11.07 16.41
CA LYS A 110 -20.54 11.29 17.55
C LYS A 110 -20.50 10.13 18.55
N GLU A 111 -20.87 8.93 18.13
CA GLU A 111 -20.61 7.68 18.87
C GLU A 111 -19.11 7.38 18.88
N LYS A 112 -18.40 7.82 17.81
CA LYS A 112 -16.95 7.83 17.72
C LYS A 112 -16.43 9.27 17.62
N ILE A 113 -15.68 9.70 18.63
CA ILE A 113 -15.13 11.05 18.68
C ILE A 113 -13.80 11.12 17.94
N ILE A 114 -13.70 12.05 17.00
CA ILE A 114 -12.46 12.43 16.31
C ILE A 114 -12.15 13.87 16.71
N VAL A 115 -11.10 14.02 17.54
CA VAL A 115 -10.63 15.31 18.06
C VAL A 115 -10.21 16.21 16.90
N GLY A 116 -10.67 17.45 16.90
CA GLY A 116 -10.41 18.42 15.83
C GLY A 116 -11.36 18.30 14.63
N VAL A 117 -12.20 17.25 14.56
CA VAL A 117 -13.14 17.03 13.44
C VAL A 117 -14.59 17.16 13.89
N ASN A 118 -15.08 16.27 14.77
CA ASN A 118 -16.49 16.28 15.22
C ASN A 118 -16.67 16.72 16.68
N ALA A 119 -15.57 16.86 17.42
CA ALA A 119 -15.50 17.44 18.76
C ALA A 119 -14.14 18.13 18.97
N PHE A 120 -14.10 19.10 19.89
CA PHE A 120 -12.90 19.85 20.24
C PHE A 120 -12.24 20.56 19.04
N THR A 121 -13.07 21.13 18.16
CA THR A 121 -12.61 21.89 16.99
C THR A 121 -11.99 23.22 17.41
N SER A 122 -10.88 23.60 16.81
CA SER A 122 -10.26 24.93 16.97
C SER A 122 -9.92 25.51 15.61
N GLU A 123 -9.58 26.80 15.57
CA GLU A 123 -8.88 27.35 14.41
C GLU A 123 -7.48 26.73 14.32
N HIS A 124 -6.98 26.57 13.10
CA HIS A 124 -5.69 25.95 12.82
C HIS A 124 -4.91 26.82 11.83
N ASP A 125 -3.60 26.89 12.03
CA ASP A 125 -2.70 27.59 11.13
C ASP A 125 -2.53 26.81 9.82
N GLU A 126 -2.22 27.52 8.73
CA GLU A 126 -1.87 26.89 7.46
C GLU A 126 -0.57 26.10 7.60
N ILE A 127 -0.59 24.85 7.13
CA ILE A 127 0.61 24.01 7.07
C ILE A 127 1.29 24.14 5.69
N PRO A 128 2.63 24.19 5.63
CA PRO A 128 3.34 24.21 4.37
C PRO A 128 3.18 22.86 3.65
N LEU A 129 2.61 22.88 2.45
CA LEU A 129 2.37 21.68 1.66
C LEU A 129 3.43 21.47 0.58
N LEU A 130 3.78 20.22 0.34
CA LEU A 130 4.62 19.85 -0.80
C LEU A 130 3.85 20.05 -2.10
N ASN A 131 4.33 20.95 -2.96
CA ASN A 131 3.80 21.14 -4.31
C ASN A 131 4.75 20.50 -5.34
N ILE A 132 4.21 19.66 -6.22
CA ILE A 132 4.98 19.03 -7.30
C ILE A 132 4.84 19.89 -8.56
N ASP A 133 5.95 20.46 -9.00
CA ASP A 133 5.99 21.34 -10.17
C ASP A 133 5.86 20.56 -11.49
N ASP A 134 5.12 21.14 -12.45
CA ASP A 134 4.91 20.59 -13.80
C ASP A 134 6.23 20.39 -14.60
N SER A 135 7.33 21.03 -14.19
CA SER A 135 8.65 20.77 -14.74
C SER A 135 9.12 19.34 -14.50
N ALA A 136 8.67 18.66 -13.43
CA ALA A 136 9.02 17.27 -13.18
C ALA A 136 8.54 16.37 -14.33
N ALA A 137 7.30 16.57 -14.79
CA ALA A 137 6.75 15.85 -15.95
C ALA A 137 7.56 16.14 -17.22
N ARG A 138 7.91 17.41 -17.46
CA ARG A 138 8.73 17.82 -18.62
C ARG A 138 10.12 17.18 -18.59
N GLN A 139 10.78 17.16 -17.44
CA GLN A 139 12.08 16.52 -17.26
C GLN A 139 12.00 15.00 -17.51
N HIS A 140 10.96 14.35 -17.00
CA HIS A 140 10.75 12.92 -17.24
C HIS A 140 10.50 12.60 -18.73
N LEU A 141 9.71 13.42 -19.43
CA LEU A 141 9.45 13.24 -20.86
C LEU A 141 10.73 13.42 -21.69
N ASN A 142 11.55 14.42 -21.38
CA ASN A 142 12.84 14.62 -22.05
C ASN A 142 13.77 13.41 -21.84
N ARG A 143 13.88 12.91 -20.60
CA ARG A 143 14.66 11.70 -20.29
C ARG A 143 14.14 10.48 -21.05
N LEU A 144 12.83 10.32 -21.14
CA LEU A 144 12.20 9.21 -21.87
C LEU A 144 12.52 9.28 -23.37
N GLN A 145 12.46 10.47 -23.97
CA GLN A 145 12.83 10.68 -25.37
C GLN A 145 14.31 10.38 -25.62
N ASP A 146 15.19 10.82 -24.72
CA ASP A 146 16.63 10.55 -24.81
C ASP A 146 16.95 9.06 -24.73
N VAL A 147 16.33 8.34 -23.80
CA VAL A 147 16.47 6.88 -23.70
C VAL A 147 16.01 6.20 -24.98
N ARG A 148 14.84 6.59 -25.52
CA ARG A 148 14.32 6.02 -26.77
C ARG A 148 15.22 6.30 -27.98
N ARG A 149 15.86 7.47 -28.03
CA ARG A 149 16.77 7.88 -29.10
C ARG A 149 18.11 7.15 -29.05
N THR A 150 18.63 6.90 -27.86
CA THR A 150 20.01 6.39 -27.66
C THR A 150 20.11 4.88 -27.49
N ARG A 151 19.03 4.22 -27.07
CA ARG A 151 19.00 2.75 -26.90
C ARG A 151 19.11 2.00 -28.23
N ASN A 152 19.51 0.74 -28.16
CA ASN A 152 19.44 -0.17 -29.31
C ASN A 152 18.00 -0.61 -29.57
N ALA A 153 17.30 0.09 -30.46
CA ALA A 153 15.90 -0.16 -30.78
C ALA A 153 15.64 -1.58 -31.33
N ALA A 154 16.56 -2.13 -32.12
CA ALA A 154 16.42 -3.48 -32.68
C ALA A 154 16.48 -4.54 -31.56
N ARG A 155 17.40 -4.37 -30.61
CA ARG A 155 17.52 -5.27 -29.45
C ARG A 155 16.29 -5.20 -28.55
N VAL A 156 15.80 -3.99 -28.25
CA VAL A 156 14.57 -3.82 -27.46
C VAL A 156 13.39 -4.50 -28.14
N LYS A 157 13.21 -4.30 -29.45
CA LYS A 157 12.12 -4.94 -30.21
C LYS A 157 12.21 -6.47 -30.17
N ALA A 158 13.41 -7.03 -30.31
CA ALA A 158 13.61 -8.47 -30.21
C ALA A 158 13.22 -9.00 -28.82
N LEU A 159 13.72 -8.36 -27.75
CA LEU A 159 13.43 -8.77 -26.37
C LEU A 159 11.95 -8.62 -25.98
N LEU A 160 11.25 -7.60 -26.48
CA LEU A 160 9.80 -7.48 -26.29
C LEU A 160 9.04 -8.59 -27.03
N SER A 161 9.52 -9.02 -28.20
CA SER A 161 8.96 -10.18 -28.89
C SER A 161 9.19 -11.47 -28.10
N ASP A 162 10.38 -11.63 -27.51
CA ASP A 162 10.70 -12.77 -26.65
C ASP A 162 9.84 -12.77 -25.39
N LEU A 163 9.58 -11.59 -24.81
CA LEU A 163 8.69 -11.42 -23.66
C LEU A 163 7.25 -11.83 -24.01
N LYS A 164 6.74 -11.39 -25.17
CA LYS A 164 5.42 -11.77 -25.64
C LYS A 164 5.31 -13.29 -25.76
N LYS A 165 6.28 -13.92 -26.42
CA LYS A 165 6.32 -15.37 -26.58
C LYS A 165 6.42 -16.09 -25.23
N ALA A 166 7.25 -15.59 -24.31
CA ALA A 166 7.38 -16.17 -22.98
C ALA A 166 6.06 -16.09 -22.18
N ALA A 167 5.27 -15.02 -22.38
CA ALA A 167 3.95 -14.88 -21.79
C ALA A 167 2.93 -15.84 -22.42
N GLU A 168 2.97 -16.04 -23.74
CA GLU A 168 2.11 -17.02 -24.44
C GLU A 168 2.47 -18.48 -24.08
N ASP A 169 3.76 -18.77 -23.88
CA ASP A 169 4.28 -20.11 -23.52
C ASP A 169 4.17 -20.42 -22.01
N GLU A 170 3.61 -19.52 -21.20
CA GLU A 170 3.44 -19.64 -19.74
C GLU A 170 4.74 -19.97 -18.98
N VAL A 171 5.88 -19.46 -19.44
CA VAL A 171 7.18 -19.66 -18.78
C VAL A 171 7.52 -18.51 -17.82
N ASN A 172 8.55 -18.69 -17.00
CA ASN A 172 9.01 -17.65 -16.07
C ASN A 172 9.43 -16.37 -16.83
N LEU A 173 8.69 -15.29 -16.62
CA LEU A 173 8.91 -14.01 -17.31
C LEU A 173 10.09 -13.21 -16.74
N MET A 174 10.49 -13.45 -15.49
CA MET A 174 11.46 -12.60 -14.79
C MET A 174 12.80 -12.47 -15.52
N PRO A 175 13.43 -13.55 -16.04
CA PRO A 175 14.67 -13.41 -16.80
C PRO A 175 14.52 -12.50 -18.02
N VAL A 176 13.41 -12.63 -18.76
CA VAL A 176 13.16 -11.85 -19.99
C VAL A 176 12.87 -10.39 -19.65
N ILE A 177 12.10 -10.12 -18.59
CA ILE A 177 11.85 -8.77 -18.08
C ILE A 177 13.18 -8.10 -17.69
N LEU A 178 14.09 -8.80 -17.02
CA LEU A 178 15.40 -8.26 -16.67
C LEU A 178 16.21 -7.88 -17.91
N ASP A 179 16.18 -8.69 -18.96
CA ASP A 179 16.85 -8.37 -20.22
C ASP A 179 16.20 -7.17 -20.94
N CYS A 180 14.87 -7.09 -20.96
CA CYS A 180 14.14 -5.92 -21.45
C CYS A 180 14.59 -4.65 -20.73
N VAL A 181 14.59 -4.65 -19.39
CA VAL A 181 14.98 -3.48 -18.58
C VAL A 181 16.44 -3.11 -18.81
N LYS A 182 17.36 -4.08 -18.84
CA LYS A 182 18.79 -3.84 -19.14
C LYS A 182 19.00 -3.26 -20.54
N SER A 183 18.12 -3.57 -21.49
CA SER A 183 18.13 -3.00 -22.84
C SER A 183 17.46 -1.63 -22.95
N TYR A 184 17.00 -1.06 -21.83
CA TYR A 184 16.24 0.19 -21.75
C TYR A 184 14.86 0.12 -22.45
N ALA A 185 14.20 -1.03 -22.41
CA ALA A 185 12.76 -1.10 -22.62
C ALA A 185 12.05 -0.33 -21.49
N THR A 186 11.01 0.43 -21.82
CA THR A 186 10.30 1.24 -20.82
C THR A 186 9.22 0.40 -20.12
N LEU A 187 8.80 0.84 -18.93
CA LEU A 187 7.70 0.18 -18.21
C LEU A 187 6.43 0.08 -19.09
N GLY A 188 6.09 1.15 -19.81
CA GLY A 188 4.92 1.16 -20.69
C GLY A 188 5.03 0.18 -21.87
N GLU A 189 6.23 -0.05 -22.41
CA GLU A 189 6.46 -1.01 -23.50
C GLU A 189 6.36 -2.46 -23.01
N ILE A 190 6.91 -2.73 -21.82
CA ILE A 190 6.83 -4.04 -21.16
C ILE A 190 5.36 -4.35 -20.83
N ILE A 191 4.67 -3.42 -20.15
CA ILE A 191 3.25 -3.58 -19.80
C ILE A 191 2.37 -3.70 -21.06
N GLY A 192 2.60 -2.88 -22.09
CA GLY A 192 1.86 -2.98 -23.34
C GLY A 192 2.00 -4.35 -23.99
N THR A 193 3.22 -4.91 -23.98
CA THR A 193 3.47 -6.27 -24.50
C THR A 193 2.71 -7.35 -23.71
N LEU A 194 2.64 -7.23 -22.39
CA LEU A 194 1.90 -8.18 -21.55
C LEU A 194 0.38 -8.02 -21.70
N LYS A 195 -0.11 -6.79 -21.90
CA LYS A 195 -1.52 -6.50 -22.19
C LYS A 195 -1.98 -7.13 -23.51
N ASP A 196 -1.12 -7.20 -24.52
CA ASP A 196 -1.44 -7.88 -25.78
C ASP A 196 -1.72 -9.39 -25.61
N VAL A 197 -1.23 -10.01 -24.53
CA VAL A 197 -1.39 -11.44 -24.24
C VAL A 197 -2.50 -11.67 -23.21
N TYR A 198 -2.48 -10.92 -22.10
CA TYR A 198 -3.36 -11.15 -20.95
C TYR A 198 -4.60 -10.25 -20.93
N GLY A 199 -4.65 -9.20 -21.76
CA GLY A 199 -5.67 -8.17 -21.68
C GLY A 199 -5.48 -7.22 -20.50
N GLU A 200 -6.56 -6.56 -20.12
CA GLU A 200 -6.62 -5.67 -18.95
C GLU A 200 -7.68 -6.17 -17.98
N TYR A 201 -7.41 -6.04 -16.68
CA TYR A 201 -8.40 -6.33 -15.67
C TYR A 201 -9.45 -5.22 -15.62
N GLU A 202 -10.72 -5.59 -15.70
CA GLU A 202 -11.85 -4.71 -15.45
C GLU A 202 -12.53 -5.13 -14.16
N GLU A 203 -12.69 -4.20 -13.23
CA GLU A 203 -13.37 -4.48 -11.97
C GLU A 203 -14.86 -4.75 -12.25
N PRO A 204 -15.40 -5.91 -11.82
CA PRO A 204 -16.83 -6.18 -11.99
C PRO A 204 -17.62 -5.16 -11.17
N ILE A 205 -18.54 -4.45 -11.84
CA ILE A 205 -19.45 -3.49 -11.21
C ILE A 205 -20.50 -4.29 -10.42
N THR A 206 -20.14 -4.71 -9.22
CA THR A 206 -21.04 -5.35 -8.26
C THR A 206 -21.47 -4.29 -7.25
N PHE A 207 -22.68 -3.74 -7.42
CA PHE A 207 -23.37 -2.89 -6.45
C PHE A 207 -24.52 -3.66 -5.80
#